data_AF-A0A285J3L8-F1
#
_entry.id   AF-A0A285J3L8-F1
#
_cell.length_a   1.000
_cell.length_b   1.000
_cell.length_c   1.000
_cell.angle_alpha   90.00
_cell.angle_beta   90.00
_cell.angle_gamma   90.00
#
_symmetry.space_group_name_H-M   'P 1'
#
loop_
_entity.id
_entity.type
_entity.pdbx_description
1 polymer ?
#
loop_
_entity_poly.entity_id
_entity_poly.type
_entity_poly.pdbx_seq_one_letter_code
_entity_poly.pdbx_strand_id
1 'polypeptide(L)' 'MGRVEHWFNRSYRAGRRDVYLLRTPTGWQVVGREGGSGGREVTYYFDDEAEARRMVQAMKDAVPAHLGNWALMPQPPGR' A
#
# COMPACT_ATOMS: atom_id res chain seq x y z
N MET A 1 12.49 7.06 7.81
CA MET A 1 11.41 6.20 7.30
C MET A 1 11.66 5.97 5.82
N GLY A 2 11.73 4.71 5.39
CA GLY A 2 11.98 4.36 3.99
C GLY A 2 10.78 3.62 3.41
N ARG A 3 10.29 4.03 2.24
CA ARG A 3 9.28 3.27 1.51
C ARG A 3 9.93 2.03 0.92
N VAL A 4 9.45 0.85 1.29
CA VAL A 4 9.97 -0.45 0.83
C VAL A 4 9.19 -0.93 -0.38
N GLU A 5 7.86 -0.78 -0.36
CA GLU A 5 7.03 -1.12 -1.50
C GLU A 5 5.91 -0.09 -1.68
N HIS A 6 5.50 0.06 -2.94
CA HIS A 6 4.35 0.86 -3.31
C HIS A 6 3.59 0.14 -4.40
N TRP A 7 2.40 -0.33 -4.09
CA TRP A 7 1.48 -0.96 -5.01
C TRP A 7 0.39 0.01 -5.42
N PHE A 8 -0.01 0.00 -6.68
CA PHE A 8 -1.16 0.75 -7.16
C PHE A 8 -2.01 -0.10 -8.10
N ASN A 9 -3.33 0.08 -8.09
CA ASN A 9 -4.27 -0.76 -8.82
C ASN A 9 -4.41 -0.41 -10.33
N ARG A 10 -3.38 0.22 -10.92
CA ARG A 10 -3.34 0.73 -12.31
C ARG A 10 -4.49 1.68 -12.71
N SER A 11 -5.32 2.08 -11.76
CA SER A 11 -6.37 3.06 -11.96
C SER A 11 -5.87 4.46 -11.65
N TYR A 12 -6.51 5.45 -12.27
CA TYR A 12 -6.19 6.86 -12.09
C TYR A 12 -7.37 7.60 -11.44
N ARG A 13 -7.09 8.81 -10.92
CA ARG A 13 -8.10 9.70 -10.33
C ARG A 13 -8.89 9.00 -9.22
N ALA A 14 -10.22 9.13 -9.20
CA ALA A 14 -11.08 8.58 -8.16
C ALA A 14 -11.07 7.04 -8.07
N GLY A 15 -10.59 6.32 -9.09
CA GLY A 15 -10.45 4.87 -9.04
C GLY A 15 -9.12 4.39 -8.45
N ARG A 16 -8.16 5.31 -8.27
CA ARG A 16 -6.81 4.98 -7.83
C ARG A 16 -6.82 4.52 -6.37
N ARG A 17 -6.21 3.36 -6.17
CA ARG A 17 -5.91 2.79 -4.86
C ARG A 17 -4.41 2.57 -4.80
N ASP A 18 -3.84 2.84 -3.63
CA ASP A 18 -2.43 2.64 -3.36
C ASP A 18 -2.28 1.82 -2.08
N VAL A 19 -1.30 0.93 -2.02
CA VAL A 19 -0.89 0.24 -0.79
C VAL A 19 0.61 0.43 -0.64
N TYR A 20 1.03 0.93 0.52
CA TYR A 20 2.42 1.23 0.84
C TYR A 20 2.89 0.31 1.95
N LEU A 21 4.10 -0.23 1.80
CA LEU A 21 4.86 -0.83 2.89
C LEU A 21 6.04 0.08 3.21
N LEU A 22 6.10 0.55 4.46
CA LEU A 22 7.10 1.49 4.94
C LEU A 22 7.88 0.86 6.08
N ARG A 23 9.21 1.02 6.05
CA ARG A 23 10.08 0.74 7.20
C ARG A 23 10.17 1.99 8.07
N THR A 24 9.80 1.85 9.34
CA THR A 24 9.93 2.90 10.36
C THR A 24 11.14 2.61 11.27
N PRO A 25 11.59 3.58 12.09
CA PRO A 25 12.70 3.34 13.02
C PRO A 25 12.42 2.23 14.04
N THR A 26 11.15 2.04 14.40
CA THR A 26 10.72 1.13 15.46
C THR A 26 10.00 -0.11 14.94
N GLY A 27 9.72 -0.20 13.64
CA GLY A 27 8.87 -1.26 13.10
C GLY A 27 8.50 -1.05 11.63
N TRP A 28 7.26 -1.38 11.32
CA TRP A 28 6.70 -1.39 9.98
C TRP A 28 5.36 -0.66 9.98
N GLN A 29 5.08 -0.02 8.86
CA GLN A 29 3.83 0.70 8.65
C GLN A 29 3.26 0.31 7.29
N VAL A 30 1.99 -0.04 7.28
CA VAL A 30 1.22 -0.32 6.06
C VAL A 30 0.18 0.76 5.90
N VAL A 31 0.17 1.42 4.75
CA VAL A 31 -0.80 2.47 4.44
C VAL A 31 -1.61 2.05 3.22
N GLY A 32 -2.94 2.00 3.35
CA GLY A 32 -3.86 1.75 2.26
C GLY A 32 -4.64 3.00 1.93
N ARG A 33 -4.67 3.40 0.66
CA ARG A 33 -5.52 4.48 0.16
C ARG A 33 -6.77 3.89 -0.48
N GLU A 34 -7.91 4.12 0.16
CA GLU A 34 -9.21 3.79 -0.37
C GLU A 34 -9.52 4.75 -1.52
N GLY A 35 -9.76 4.20 -2.71
CA GLY A 35 -10.12 5.00 -3.87
C GLY A 35 -11.41 5.78 -3.64
N GLY A 36 -11.56 6.89 -4.34
CA GLY A 36 -12.75 7.77 -4.29
C GLY A 36 -12.36 9.23 -4.10
N SER A 37 -13.32 10.14 -4.29
CA SER A 37 -13.07 11.59 -4.14
C SER A 37 -12.68 12.01 -2.72
N GLY A 38 -12.98 11.17 -1.71
CA GLY A 38 -12.62 11.42 -0.32
C GLY A 38 -11.20 10.98 0.06
N GLY A 39 -10.52 10.20 -0.79
CA GLY A 39 -9.11 9.82 -0.60
C GLY A 39 -8.77 9.27 0.79
N ARG A 40 -9.66 8.50 1.42
CA ARG A 40 -9.46 8.01 2.79
C ARG A 40 -8.24 7.11 2.86
N GLU A 41 -7.43 7.30 3.88
CA GLU A 41 -6.24 6.52 4.15
C GLU A 41 -6.41 5.75 5.45
N VAL A 42 -6.04 4.47 5.43
CA VAL A 42 -5.97 3.60 6.61
C VAL A 42 -4.52 3.25 6.85
N THR A 43 -4.07 3.39 8.10
CA THR A 43 -2.69 3.11 8.51
C THR A 43 -2.67 2.05 9.60
N TYR A 44 -1.80 1.05 9.44
CA TYR A 44 -1.55 0.01 10.42
C TYR A 44 -0.05 -0.04 10.74
N TYR A 45 0.26 -0.32 12.01
CA TYR A 45 1.63 -0.44 12.51
C TYR A 45 1.89 -1.86 12.98
N PHE A 46 3.09 -2.36 12.72
CA PHE A 46 3.52 -3.69 13.07
C PHE A 46 4.97 -3.65 13.56
N ASP A 47 5.33 -4.52 14.51
CA ASP A 47 6.72 -4.68 14.92
C ASP A 47 7.47 -5.63 13.97
N ASP A 48 6.76 -6.60 13.40
CA ASP A 48 7.28 -7.63 12.50
C ASP A 48 7.01 -7.35 11.01
N GLU A 49 8.00 -7.67 10.17
CA GLU A 49 7.89 -7.49 8.71
C GLU A 49 6.90 -8.46 8.09
N ALA A 50 6.87 -9.72 8.54
CA ALA A 50 6.00 -10.74 7.95
C ALA A 50 4.53 -10.44 8.25
N GLU A 51 4.20 -9.91 9.42
CA GLU A 51 2.88 -9.35 9.73
C GLU A 51 2.50 -8.18 8.83
N ALA A 52 3.40 -7.21 8.66
CA ALA A 52 3.16 -6.08 7.76
C ALA A 52 2.92 -6.55 6.31
N ARG A 53 3.71 -7.52 5.82
CA ARG A 53 3.54 -8.12 4.48
C ARG A 53 2.22 -8.87 4.35
N ARG A 54 1.80 -9.61 5.38
CA ARG A 54 0.47 -10.25 5.42
C ARG A 54 -0.64 -9.21 5.32
N MET A 55 -0.51 -8.08 6.00
CA MET A 55 -1.48 -6.98 5.90
C MET A 55 -1.51 -6.35 4.50
N VAL A 56 -0.36 -6.12 3.86
CA VAL A 56 -0.30 -5.66 2.47
C VAL A 56 -1.08 -6.59 1.55
N GLN A 57 -0.89 -7.91 1.70
CA GLN A 57 -1.60 -8.89 0.89
C GLN A 57 -3.11 -8.88 1.21
N ALA A 58 -3.49 -8.84 2.49
CA ALA A 58 -4.89 -8.75 2.90
C ALA A 58 -5.60 -7.49 2.35
N MET A 59 -4.92 -6.33 2.34
CA MET A 59 -5.46 -5.11 1.74
C MET A 59 -5.67 -5.25 0.23
N LYS A 60 -4.74 -5.89 -0.46
CA LYS A 60 -4.86 -6.15 -1.91
C LYS A 60 -6.02 -7.08 -2.23
N ASP A 61 -6.23 -8.11 -1.42
CA ASP A 61 -7.28 -9.12 -1.60
C ASP A 61 -8.66 -8.62 -1.18
N ALA A 62 -8.73 -7.65 -0.26
CA ALA A 62 -9.98 -6.97 0.11
C ALA A 62 -10.55 -6.11 -1.03
N VAL A 63 -9.72 -5.70 -2.00
CA VAL A 63 -10.19 -4.97 -3.18
C VAL A 63 -10.79 -5.96 -4.18
N PRO A 64 -12.03 -5.74 -4.66
CA PRO A 64 -12.65 -6.61 -5.66
C PRO A 64 -11.71 -6.84 -6.86
N ALA A 65 -11.59 -8.09 -7.31
CA ALA A 65 -10.59 -8.48 -8.32
C ALA A 65 -10.60 -7.61 -9.60
N HIS A 66 -11.79 -7.18 -10.04
CA HIS A 66 -11.95 -6.29 -11.21
C HIS A 66 -11.42 -4.87 -10.99
N LEU A 67 -11.19 -4.45 -9.74
CA LEU A 67 -10.58 -3.18 -9.34
C LEU A 67 -9.14 -3.33 -8.84
N GLY A 68 -8.67 -4.56 -8.63
CA GLY A 68 -7.42 -4.93 -7.96
C GLY A 68 -6.30 -5.32 -8.92
N ASN A 69 -6.16 -4.64 -10.07
CA ASN A 69 -5.05 -4.89 -11.00
C ASN A 69 -3.76 -4.24 -10.48
N TRP A 70 -3.17 -4.85 -9.46
CA TRP A 70 -2.03 -4.30 -8.74
C TRP A 70 -0.73 -4.35 -9.54
N ALA A 71 -0.01 -3.24 -9.56
CA ALA A 71 1.38 -3.17 -10.00
C ALA A 71 2.25 -2.57 -8.91
N LEU A 72 3.47 -3.11 -8.79
CA LEU A 72 4.52 -2.51 -7.98
C LEU A 72 5.05 -1.28 -8.74
N MET A 73 4.98 -0.11 -8.12
CA MET A 73 5.69 1.05 -8.62
C MET A 73 7.18 0.83 -8.39
N PRO A 74 8.01 0.94 -9.44
CA PRO A 74 9.45 0.91 -9.26
C PRO A 74 9.83 2.07 -8.33
N GLN A 75 10.59 1.76 -7.28
CA GLN A 75 11.19 2.82 -6.50
C GLN A 75 12.14 3.59 -7.43
N PRO A 76 12.08 4.94 -7.49
CA PRO A 76 13.14 5.68 -8.17
C PRO A 76 14.47 5.29 -7.54
N PRO A 77 15.54 5.07 -8.32
CA PRO A 77 16.86 4.81 -7.75
C PRO A 77 17.17 5.93 -6.76
N GLY A 78 17.55 5.54 -5.54
CA GLY A 78 17.81 6.47 -4.45
C GLY A 78 18.74 7.58 -4.90
N ARG A 79 18.37 8.82 -4.57
CA ARG A 79 19.21 10.00 -4.77
C ARG A 79 20.17 10.17 -3.60
#